data_AF-A0A8J5KFW2-F1
#
_entry.id   AF-A0A8J5KFW2-F1
#
_cell.length_a   1.000
_cell.length_b   1.000
_cell.length_c   1.000
_cell.angle_alpha   90.00
_cell.angle_beta   90.00
_cell.angle_gamma   90.00
#
_symmetry.space_group_name_H-M   'P 1'
#
loop_
_entity.id
_entity.type
_entity.pdbx_description
1 polymer ?
#
loop_
_entity_poly.entity_id
_entity_poly.type
_entity_poly.pdbx_seq_one_letter_code
_entity_poly.pdbx_strand_id
1 'polypeptide(L)'
;MGFLKKFFVSTARKVRRVLGCKTRRDDPPAPVEVSPEDLTTSSPLLSNHSSPHSSPHSPDSSTPSPMPSSHSPMPSSHSPMPSSHSPMPSSHSPDISNQFSFTWLSSDELQKIPLITVIREGKYGLIYLAVYNKELAVMKMYIKENQECFLNEMAAHISLNGIAGAPRLYAACPEAYALLLEYTGIPLEDYFSCCTLRKKLEVLIKIAERLGELHKKNIIHNNLKPHSITLTFQGEEPIIHLIDYRVASETGCLEKGNSLRRCKNPGYWLAPEFGKGGVPSPTTDTYSFAHLVIDVKNQIFHPLLQECLRMVAGATCGLNPLHRAPLPEVIGLIRSFLPLSD
;
A
#
# COMPACT_ATOMS: atom_id res chain seq x y z
N MET A 1 -29.75 -6.60 -20.64
CA MET A 1 -29.99 -6.66 -19.17
C MET A 1 -30.07 -8.07 -18.57
N GLY A 2 -30.61 -9.10 -19.24
CA GLY A 2 -30.78 -10.44 -18.66
C GLY A 2 -29.50 -11.26 -18.43
N PHE A 3 -28.44 -11.04 -19.21
CA PHE A 3 -27.16 -11.77 -19.08
C PHE A 3 -26.35 -11.31 -17.86
N LEU A 4 -26.27 -9.99 -17.64
CA LEU A 4 -25.56 -9.38 -16.50
C LEU A 4 -26.22 -9.72 -15.16
N LYS A 5 -27.56 -9.73 -15.07
CA LYS A 5 -28.28 -10.21 -13.87
C LYS A 5 -28.00 -11.69 -13.58
N LYS A 6 -27.95 -12.55 -14.61
CA LYS A 6 -27.62 -13.98 -14.47
C LYS A 6 -26.15 -14.20 -14.08
N PHE A 7 -25.22 -13.39 -14.59
CA PHE A 7 -23.80 -13.44 -14.24
C PHE A 7 -23.55 -13.00 -12.78
N PHE A 8 -24.15 -11.89 -12.34
CA PHE A 8 -24.06 -11.43 -10.94
C PHE A 8 -24.67 -12.43 -9.94
N VAL A 9 -25.83 -13.00 -10.27
CA VAL A 9 -26.45 -14.04 -9.45
C VAL A 9 -25.58 -15.32 -9.44
N SER A 10 -24.90 -15.65 -10.54
CA SER A 10 -23.98 -16.79 -10.62
C SER A 10 -22.72 -16.58 -9.78
N THR A 11 -22.08 -15.41 -9.86
CA THR A 11 -20.89 -15.07 -9.07
C THR A 11 -21.23 -14.93 -7.60
N ALA A 12 -22.31 -14.24 -7.23
CA ALA A 12 -22.78 -14.17 -5.85
C ALA A 12 -23.22 -15.54 -5.30
N ARG A 13 -23.77 -16.44 -6.13
CA ARG A 13 -24.06 -17.83 -5.72
C ARG A 13 -22.80 -18.69 -5.61
N LYS A 14 -21.79 -18.49 -6.45
CA LYS A 14 -20.47 -19.15 -6.32
C LYS A 14 -19.78 -18.70 -5.03
N VAL A 15 -19.77 -17.39 -4.77
CA VAL A 15 -19.28 -16.81 -3.52
C VAL A 15 -20.08 -17.35 -2.33
N ARG A 16 -21.42 -17.39 -2.36
CA ARG A 16 -22.23 -18.00 -1.30
C ARG A 16 -22.05 -19.51 -1.11
N ARG A 17 -21.78 -20.26 -2.19
CA ARG A 17 -21.49 -21.71 -2.13
C ARG A 17 -20.12 -21.99 -1.51
N VAL A 18 -19.12 -21.19 -1.86
CA VAL A 18 -17.77 -21.27 -1.29
C VAL A 18 -17.77 -20.79 0.18
N LEU A 19 -18.60 -19.82 0.53
CA LEU A 19 -18.65 -19.23 1.88
C LEU A 19 -19.55 -19.98 2.89
N GLY A 20 -20.15 -21.13 2.56
CA GLY A 20 -20.86 -21.99 3.53
C GLY A 20 -21.96 -21.33 4.38
N CYS A 21 -22.45 -20.14 4.02
CA CYS A 21 -23.21 -19.30 4.92
C CYS A 21 -24.71 -19.65 4.84
N LYS A 22 -25.20 -20.48 5.77
CA LYS A 22 -26.64 -20.65 6.06
C LYS A 22 -27.05 -19.48 6.96
N THR A 23 -27.76 -18.50 6.42
CA THR A 23 -28.36 -17.42 7.22
C THR A 23 -29.47 -18.02 8.11
N ARG A 24 -29.26 -18.01 9.43
CA ARG A 24 -30.38 -17.97 10.38
C ARG A 24 -31.14 -16.66 10.15
N ARG A 25 -32.47 -16.71 10.24
CA ARG A 25 -33.31 -15.51 10.23
C ARG A 25 -33.14 -14.87 11.61
N ASP A 26 -32.54 -13.69 11.65
CA ASP A 26 -32.43 -12.90 12.87
C ASP A 26 -33.73 -12.12 13.08
N ASP A 27 -34.43 -12.41 14.18
CA ASP A 27 -35.44 -11.51 14.74
C ASP A 27 -34.74 -10.26 15.30
N PRO A 28 -35.36 -9.07 15.22
CA PRO A 28 -34.75 -7.83 15.70
C PRO A 28 -34.63 -7.81 17.24
N PRO A 29 -33.53 -7.29 17.80
CA PRO A 29 -33.39 -7.15 19.24
C PRO A 29 -34.28 -6.02 19.78
N ALA A 30 -34.84 -6.23 20.97
CA ALA A 30 -35.65 -5.24 21.68
C ALA A 30 -34.81 -4.01 22.10
N PRO A 31 -35.41 -2.81 22.18
CA PRO A 31 -34.70 -1.58 22.53
C PRO A 31 -34.32 -1.54 24.02
N VAL A 32 -33.09 -1.10 24.30
CA VAL A 32 -32.55 -0.87 25.64
C VAL A 32 -32.83 0.59 26.05
N GLU A 33 -33.53 0.78 27.16
CA GLU A 33 -33.75 2.08 27.80
C GLU A 33 -32.46 2.58 28.48
N VAL A 34 -32.12 3.86 28.28
CA VAL A 34 -31.00 4.55 28.94
C VAL A 34 -31.57 5.55 29.92
N SER A 35 -31.16 5.47 31.19
CA SER A 35 -31.45 6.46 32.24
C SER A 35 -30.25 7.40 32.48
N PRO A 36 -30.44 8.67 32.90
CA PRO A 36 -29.42 9.72 32.76
C PRO A 36 -28.97 10.33 34.10
N GLU A 37 -27.80 9.96 34.61
CA GLU A 37 -27.03 10.64 35.69
C GLU A 37 -25.54 10.24 35.42
N ASP A 38 -24.51 11.06 35.31
CA ASP A 38 -24.15 12.33 35.95
C ASP A 38 -23.29 13.22 35.02
N LEU A 39 -23.60 14.51 35.04
CA LEU A 39 -22.75 15.62 34.63
C LEU A 39 -22.06 16.15 35.89
N THR A 40 -20.73 16.33 35.91
CA THR A 40 -20.06 17.52 36.49
C THR A 40 -18.53 17.49 36.31
N THR A 41 -18.00 18.58 35.71
CA THR A 41 -16.86 19.45 36.10
C THR A 41 -15.51 18.80 36.52
N SER A 42 -14.31 19.27 36.19
CA SER A 42 -13.80 20.59 35.79
C SER A 42 -12.28 20.47 35.54
N SER A 43 -11.75 21.24 34.59
CA SER A 43 -10.32 21.56 34.45
C SER A 43 -9.85 22.54 35.54
N PRO A 44 -8.52 22.71 35.74
CA PRO A 44 -8.00 24.07 35.65
C PRO A 44 -6.63 24.22 34.94
N LEU A 45 -6.45 25.44 34.41
CA LEU A 45 -5.25 26.06 33.85
C LEU A 45 -4.56 26.96 34.91
N LEU A 46 -3.36 27.46 34.56
CA LEU A 46 -2.52 28.55 35.16
C LEU A 46 -1.46 28.06 36.18
N SER A 47 -0.23 28.58 36.25
CA SER A 47 0.43 29.77 35.68
C SER A 47 1.96 29.74 35.89
N ASN A 48 2.69 30.48 35.05
CA ASN A 48 4.08 30.92 35.19
C ASN A 48 4.42 31.52 36.56
N HIS A 49 5.68 31.38 37.02
CA HIS A 49 6.45 32.47 37.62
C HIS A 49 7.97 32.19 37.59
N SER A 50 8.72 33.28 37.44
CA SER A 50 10.15 33.39 37.14
C SER A 50 11.04 33.49 38.39
N SER A 51 12.33 33.26 38.17
CA SER A 51 13.58 33.26 39.00
C SER A 51 13.76 34.38 40.05
N PRO A 52 14.80 34.36 40.94
CA PRO A 52 16.20 34.70 40.53
C PRO A 52 17.41 34.06 41.27
N HIS A 53 18.55 34.09 40.57
CA HIS A 53 19.98 34.32 40.97
C HIS A 53 20.69 33.53 42.09
N SER A 54 21.85 32.93 41.75
CA SER A 54 23.20 33.47 42.10
C SER A 54 24.35 32.58 41.58
N SER A 55 25.37 33.21 40.98
CA SER A 55 26.69 32.66 40.61
C SER A 55 27.75 33.08 41.63
N PRO A 56 28.99 32.58 41.56
CA PRO A 56 30.08 33.50 41.22
C PRO A 56 31.17 32.96 40.28
N HIS A 57 31.99 33.91 39.85
CA HIS A 57 32.89 34.02 38.70
C HIS A 57 34.20 33.18 38.65
N SER A 58 34.64 33.06 37.40
CA SER A 58 35.90 32.76 36.68
C SER A 58 37.27 33.18 37.28
N PRO A 59 38.42 32.86 36.62
CA PRO A 59 38.90 33.70 35.51
C PRO A 59 39.50 32.97 34.28
N ASP A 60 39.50 33.73 33.18
CA ASP A 60 40.06 33.48 31.84
C ASP A 60 41.59 33.39 31.77
N SER A 61 42.10 32.69 30.76
CA SER A 61 43.26 33.17 30.00
C SER A 61 43.18 32.78 28.52
N SER A 62 43.24 33.82 27.69
CA SER A 62 43.25 33.83 26.23
C SER A 62 44.66 33.68 25.66
N THR A 63 44.85 32.91 24.58
CA THR A 63 45.32 33.39 23.25
C THR A 63 45.57 32.23 22.26
N PRO A 64 45.47 32.46 20.92
CA PRO A 64 45.34 31.42 19.89
C PRO A 64 46.56 31.27 18.96
N SER A 65 46.56 30.20 18.14
CA SER A 65 47.14 30.02 16.77
C SER A 65 47.97 28.71 16.60
N PRO A 66 48.27 28.21 15.39
CA PRO A 66 47.52 28.20 14.12
C PRO A 66 47.47 26.80 13.42
N MET A 67 46.69 26.71 12.33
CA MET A 67 46.65 25.58 11.38
C MET A 67 47.98 25.39 10.61
N PRO A 68 48.31 24.16 10.17
CA PRO A 68 49.17 23.93 9.02
C PRO A 68 48.35 23.62 7.76
N SER A 69 48.56 24.46 6.75
CA SER A 69 48.27 24.23 5.35
C SER A 69 49.21 23.18 4.75
N SER A 70 48.68 22.14 4.12
CA SER A 70 49.45 21.29 3.20
C SER A 70 48.70 21.14 1.89
N HIS A 71 49.09 21.95 0.91
CA HIS A 71 48.81 21.72 -0.50
C HIS A 71 49.57 20.48 -0.97
N SER A 72 48.91 19.59 -1.70
CA SER A 72 49.56 18.56 -2.51
C SER A 72 49.15 18.77 -3.97
N PRO A 73 50.11 18.79 -4.93
CA PRO A 73 49.84 19.15 -6.32
C PRO A 73 49.24 17.99 -7.13
N MET A 74 48.37 18.34 -8.08
CA MET A 74 47.89 17.43 -9.12
C MET A 74 48.98 17.13 -10.15
N PRO A 75 49.14 15.88 -10.59
CA PRO A 75 49.86 15.57 -11.81
C PRO A 75 48.92 15.64 -13.03
N SER A 76 49.24 16.55 -13.94
CA SER A 76 48.71 16.61 -15.30
C SER A 76 49.42 15.56 -16.17
N SER A 77 48.69 14.52 -16.59
CA SER A 77 49.14 13.62 -17.65
C SER A 77 48.08 13.56 -18.76
N HIS A 78 48.37 14.29 -19.84
CA HIS A 78 47.71 14.13 -21.12
C HIS A 78 48.08 12.77 -21.72
N SER A 79 47.08 11.96 -22.04
CA SER A 79 47.22 10.79 -22.92
C SER A 79 46.40 11.02 -24.19
N PRO A 80 46.93 10.74 -25.39
CA PRO A 80 46.28 11.07 -26.66
C PRO A 80 45.09 10.15 -26.97
N MET A 81 44.04 10.70 -27.58
CA MET A 81 42.89 9.96 -28.10
C MET A 81 43.27 9.07 -29.30
N PRO A 82 42.84 7.80 -29.35
CA PRO A 82 42.81 7.04 -30.58
C PRO A 82 41.51 7.33 -31.34
N SER A 83 41.63 7.91 -32.54
CA SER A 83 40.58 8.02 -33.54
C SER A 83 40.21 6.63 -34.07
N SER A 84 39.04 6.12 -33.69
CA SER A 84 38.42 4.97 -34.34
C SER A 84 37.02 5.34 -34.82
N HIS A 85 36.90 5.57 -36.12
CA HIS A 85 35.62 5.66 -36.81
C HIS A 85 34.98 4.27 -36.82
N SER A 86 33.90 4.09 -36.06
CA SER A 86 32.97 2.97 -36.23
C SER A 86 31.76 3.46 -37.05
N PRO A 87 31.31 2.73 -38.08
CA PRO A 87 30.21 3.18 -38.92
C PRO A 87 28.89 3.19 -38.15
N MET A 88 28.08 4.22 -38.38
CA MET A 88 26.72 4.37 -37.83
C MET A 88 25.84 3.18 -38.29
N PRO A 89 25.19 2.44 -37.38
CA PRO A 89 24.13 1.52 -37.79
C PRO A 89 22.91 2.32 -38.26
N SER A 90 22.36 1.88 -39.39
CA SER A 90 21.19 2.44 -40.03
C SER A 90 19.99 2.56 -39.08
N SER A 91 19.27 3.67 -39.22
CA SER A 91 18.05 3.99 -38.50
C SER A 91 16.91 3.03 -38.84
N HIS A 92 16.84 1.93 -38.10
CA HIS A 92 15.59 1.21 -37.88
C HIS A 92 15.26 1.32 -36.40
N SER A 93 14.42 2.31 -36.07
CA SER A 93 13.73 2.37 -34.78
C SER A 93 12.90 1.08 -34.67
N PRO A 94 13.17 0.18 -33.72
CA PRO A 94 12.27 -0.93 -33.49
C PRO A 94 10.93 -0.35 -33.05
N ASP A 95 9.84 -0.84 -33.64
CA ASP A 95 8.48 -0.48 -33.29
C ASP A 95 8.22 -0.87 -31.82
N ILE A 96 8.33 0.10 -30.91
CA ILE A 96 8.20 -0.07 -29.45
C ILE A 96 6.76 -0.48 -29.07
N SER A 97 5.80 -0.36 -30.00
CA SER A 97 4.40 -0.70 -29.76
C SER A 97 4.17 -2.19 -29.44
N ASN A 98 5.10 -3.08 -29.82
CA ASN A 98 5.00 -4.53 -29.57
C ASN A 98 5.65 -5.00 -28.25
N GLN A 99 6.19 -4.10 -27.42
CA GLN A 99 6.80 -4.48 -26.14
C GLN A 99 5.83 -4.43 -24.93
N PHE A 100 4.71 -3.73 -25.06
CA PHE A 100 3.78 -3.52 -23.95
C PHE A 100 2.46 -4.24 -24.20
N SER A 101 2.01 -5.05 -23.24
CA SER A 101 0.77 -5.83 -23.32
C SER A 101 -0.52 -5.02 -23.06
N PHE A 102 -0.47 -3.70 -23.13
CA PHE A 102 -1.60 -2.80 -22.84
C PHE A 102 -1.82 -1.80 -23.98
N THR A 103 -3.01 -1.19 -24.04
CA THR A 103 -3.43 -0.29 -25.12
C THR A 103 -3.56 1.17 -24.66
N TRP A 104 -3.17 2.12 -25.51
CA TRP A 104 -3.51 3.53 -25.32
C TRP A 104 -4.89 3.83 -25.90
N LEU A 105 -5.76 4.47 -25.13
CA LEU A 105 -7.10 4.85 -25.55
C LEU A 105 -7.23 6.37 -25.70
N SER A 106 -7.94 6.79 -26.74
CA SER A 106 -8.50 8.13 -26.83
C SER A 106 -9.66 8.33 -25.84
N SER A 107 -9.99 9.58 -25.56
CA SER A 107 -11.16 9.92 -24.73
C SER A 107 -12.47 9.35 -25.29
N ASP A 108 -12.64 9.34 -26.61
CA ASP A 108 -13.83 8.81 -27.29
C ASP A 108 -13.95 7.28 -27.18
N GLU A 109 -12.83 6.56 -27.21
CA GLU A 109 -12.81 5.11 -27.01
C GLU A 109 -13.10 4.75 -25.55
N LEU A 110 -12.53 5.50 -24.60
CA LEU A 110 -12.78 5.31 -23.18
C LEU A 110 -14.28 5.43 -22.85
N GLN A 111 -14.97 6.44 -23.42
CA GLN A 111 -16.41 6.65 -23.20
C GLN A 111 -17.30 5.52 -23.72
N LYS A 112 -16.82 4.72 -24.69
CA LYS A 112 -17.55 3.57 -25.24
C LYS A 112 -17.47 2.35 -24.33
N ILE A 113 -16.59 2.34 -23.33
CA ILE A 113 -16.45 1.23 -22.39
C ILE A 113 -17.67 1.19 -21.46
N PRO A 114 -18.44 0.09 -21.43
CA PRO A 114 -19.61 0.00 -20.57
C PRO A 114 -19.24 0.03 -19.09
N LEU A 115 -19.77 1.02 -18.37
CA LEU A 115 -19.68 1.11 -16.92
C LEU A 115 -20.88 0.39 -16.27
N ILE A 116 -20.60 -0.43 -15.24
CA ILE A 116 -21.63 -1.16 -14.50
C ILE A 116 -22.06 -0.36 -13.27
N THR A 117 -21.11 0.04 -12.43
CA THR A 117 -21.39 0.78 -11.19
C THR A 117 -20.15 1.55 -10.74
N VAL A 118 -20.36 2.62 -9.97
CA VAL A 118 -19.30 3.22 -9.15
C VAL A 118 -18.95 2.22 -8.04
N ILE A 119 -17.68 1.86 -7.93
CA ILE A 119 -17.12 1.10 -6.80
C ILE A 119 -16.75 2.07 -5.66
N ARG A 120 -16.14 3.20 -6.00
CA ARG A 120 -15.67 4.19 -5.02
C ARG A 120 -15.58 5.59 -5.63
N GLU A 121 -15.98 6.57 -4.84
CA GLU A 121 -15.68 7.98 -5.03
C GLU A 121 -14.77 8.45 -3.89
N GLY A 122 -13.78 9.28 -4.19
CA GLY A 122 -12.92 9.83 -3.16
C GLY A 122 -12.01 10.94 -3.67
N LYS A 123 -11.12 11.41 -2.78
CA LYS A 123 -10.20 12.53 -3.03
C LYS A 123 -9.43 12.47 -4.35
N TYR A 124 -9.17 11.26 -4.85
CA TYR A 124 -8.32 11.06 -6.03
C TYR A 124 -9.11 10.95 -7.34
N GLY A 125 -10.43 10.78 -7.26
CA GLY A 125 -11.30 10.58 -8.41
C GLY A 125 -12.28 9.42 -8.21
N LEU A 126 -12.68 8.81 -9.32
CA LEU A 126 -13.76 7.82 -9.39
C LEU A 126 -13.22 6.46 -9.82
N ILE A 127 -13.73 5.40 -9.20
CA ILE A 127 -13.42 4.02 -9.54
C ILE A 127 -14.73 3.34 -9.94
N TYR A 128 -14.76 2.78 -11.14
CA TYR A 128 -15.90 2.07 -11.69
C TYR A 128 -15.60 0.60 -11.91
N LEU A 129 -16.63 -0.23 -11.74
CA LEU A 129 -16.66 -1.56 -12.33
C LEU A 129 -17.10 -1.39 -13.78
N ALA A 130 -16.35 -1.98 -14.71
CA ALA A 130 -16.58 -1.86 -16.14
C ALA A 130 -16.57 -3.24 -16.82
N VAL A 131 -16.94 -3.27 -18.11
CA VAL A 131 -16.77 -4.43 -18.98
C VAL A 131 -15.77 -4.10 -20.08
N TYR A 132 -14.68 -4.85 -20.17
CA TYR A 132 -13.68 -4.72 -21.23
C TYR A 132 -13.37 -6.09 -21.81
N ASN A 133 -13.33 -6.21 -23.14
CA ASN A 133 -13.12 -7.48 -23.84
C ASN A 133 -14.03 -8.64 -23.34
N LYS A 134 -15.29 -8.32 -23.00
CA LYS A 134 -16.31 -9.25 -22.46
C LYS A 134 -16.02 -9.79 -21.05
N GLU A 135 -15.05 -9.23 -20.35
CA GLU A 135 -14.70 -9.57 -18.96
C GLU A 135 -14.90 -8.36 -18.03
N LEU A 136 -14.93 -8.62 -16.72
CA LEU A 136 -14.98 -7.54 -15.73
C LEU A 136 -13.63 -6.83 -15.67
N ALA A 137 -13.68 -5.50 -15.57
CA ALA A 137 -12.51 -4.64 -15.43
C ALA A 137 -12.78 -3.54 -14.40
N VAL A 138 -11.71 -2.88 -13.96
CA VAL A 138 -11.78 -1.69 -13.08
C VAL A 138 -11.31 -0.48 -13.87
N MET A 139 -12.17 0.52 -14.02
CA MET A 139 -11.79 1.81 -14.58
C MET A 139 -11.56 2.81 -13.45
N LYS A 140 -10.31 3.30 -13.32
CA LYS A 140 -9.96 4.36 -12.38
C LYS A 140 -9.77 5.66 -13.15
N MET A 141 -10.56 6.67 -12.84
CA MET A 141 -10.46 8.02 -13.40
C MET A 141 -9.96 8.98 -12.33
N TYR A 142 -8.87 9.68 -12.60
CA TYR A 142 -8.25 10.61 -11.66
C TYR A 142 -8.69 12.03 -11.97
N ILE A 143 -8.81 12.85 -10.94
CA ILE A 143 -8.92 14.31 -11.15
C ILE A 143 -7.56 14.87 -11.56
N LYS A 144 -7.58 15.95 -12.34
CA LYS A 144 -6.39 16.57 -12.95
C LYS A 144 -5.33 16.96 -11.91
N GLU A 145 -5.76 17.39 -10.73
CA GLU A 145 -4.89 17.79 -9.61
C GLU A 145 -4.05 16.61 -9.08
N ASN A 146 -4.48 15.37 -9.33
CA ASN A 146 -3.79 14.14 -8.92
C ASN A 146 -3.11 13.42 -10.09
N GLN A 147 -2.74 14.13 -11.17
CA GLN A 147 -2.04 13.57 -12.32
C GLN A 147 -0.75 12.81 -11.96
N GLU A 148 -0.03 13.23 -10.92
CA GLU A 148 1.18 12.53 -10.44
C GLU A 148 0.84 11.12 -9.93
N CYS A 149 -0.26 10.98 -9.18
CA CYS A 149 -0.74 9.67 -8.71
C CYS A 149 -1.16 8.77 -9.87
N PHE A 150 -1.77 9.34 -10.92
CA PHE A 150 -2.11 8.61 -12.15
C PHE A 150 -0.85 8.08 -12.83
N LEU A 151 0.16 8.95 -13.05
CA LEU A 151 1.41 8.58 -13.71
C LEU A 151 2.19 7.53 -12.91
N ASN A 152 2.27 7.68 -11.59
CA ASN A 152 2.95 6.73 -10.70
C ASN A 152 2.27 5.36 -10.73
N GLU A 153 0.94 5.30 -10.59
CA GLU A 153 0.22 4.04 -10.63
C GLU A 153 0.31 3.38 -12.00
N MET A 154 0.24 4.15 -13.09
CA MET A 154 0.43 3.66 -14.45
C MET A 154 1.82 3.03 -14.62
N ALA A 155 2.89 3.73 -14.21
CA ALA A 155 4.26 3.25 -14.31
C ALA A 155 4.47 1.96 -13.51
N ALA A 156 3.91 1.89 -12.29
CA ALA A 156 3.96 0.69 -11.47
C ALA A 156 3.29 -0.51 -12.16
N HIS A 157 2.10 -0.34 -12.73
CA HIS A 157 1.41 -1.42 -13.42
C HIS A 157 2.11 -1.87 -14.71
N ILE A 158 2.72 -0.94 -15.46
CA ILE A 158 3.53 -1.28 -16.64
C ILE A 158 4.75 -2.12 -16.22
N SER A 159 5.45 -1.71 -15.17
CA SER A 159 6.63 -2.40 -14.65
C SER A 159 6.29 -3.79 -14.10
N LEU A 160 5.18 -3.91 -13.37
CA LEU A 160 4.77 -5.15 -12.71
C LEU A 160 4.10 -6.14 -13.66
N ASN A 161 3.30 -5.66 -14.62
CA ASN A 161 2.59 -6.47 -15.61
C ASN A 161 1.99 -7.81 -15.09
N GLY A 162 1.24 -7.76 -13.98
CA GLY A 162 0.62 -8.96 -13.39
C GLY A 162 1.47 -9.69 -12.34
N ILE A 163 2.75 -9.35 -12.20
CA ILE A 163 3.67 -9.98 -11.23
C ILE A 163 3.32 -9.53 -9.80
N ALA A 164 3.65 -10.36 -8.82
CA ALA A 164 3.42 -10.11 -7.40
C ALA A 164 1.93 -9.91 -7.02
N GLY A 165 1.02 -10.39 -7.88
CA GLY A 165 -0.43 -10.22 -7.69
C GLY A 165 -0.96 -8.85 -8.09
N ALA A 166 -0.14 -7.97 -8.70
CA ALA A 166 -0.61 -6.69 -9.23
C ALA A 166 -1.65 -6.91 -10.36
N PRO A 167 -2.74 -6.15 -10.43
CA PRO A 167 -3.62 -6.15 -11.59
C PRO A 167 -2.85 -5.85 -12.89
N ARG A 168 -3.16 -6.57 -13.97
CA ARG A 168 -2.68 -6.17 -15.30
C ARG A 168 -3.32 -4.85 -15.74
N LEU A 169 -2.52 -4.00 -16.38
CA LEU A 169 -3.02 -2.84 -17.11
C LEU A 169 -3.54 -3.32 -18.47
N TYR A 170 -4.83 -3.15 -18.71
CA TYR A 170 -5.42 -3.42 -20.01
C TYR A 170 -5.27 -2.22 -20.93
N ALA A 171 -5.55 -1.02 -20.41
CA ALA A 171 -5.44 0.20 -21.18
C ALA A 171 -5.23 1.44 -20.31
N ALA A 172 -4.72 2.51 -20.92
CA ALA A 172 -4.58 3.82 -20.29
C ALA A 172 -5.04 4.93 -21.24
N CYS A 173 -5.68 5.97 -20.69
CA CYS A 173 -6.10 7.18 -21.40
C CYS A 173 -5.52 8.41 -20.67
N PRO A 174 -4.37 8.94 -21.11
CA PRO A 174 -3.73 10.09 -20.48
C PRO A 174 -4.58 11.37 -20.52
N GLU A 175 -5.32 11.60 -21.60
CA GLU A 175 -6.19 12.78 -21.77
C GLU A 175 -7.26 12.86 -20.68
N ALA A 176 -7.86 11.72 -20.33
CA ALA A 176 -8.87 11.60 -19.30
C ALA A 176 -8.30 11.20 -17.93
N TYR A 177 -6.98 11.11 -17.79
CA TYR A 177 -6.28 10.56 -16.62
C TYR A 177 -6.92 9.25 -16.13
N ALA A 178 -7.12 8.28 -17.04
CA ALA A 178 -7.83 7.05 -16.74
C ALA A 178 -6.98 5.78 -16.95
N LEU A 179 -7.10 4.83 -16.03
CA LEU A 179 -6.52 3.49 -16.12
C LEU A 179 -7.62 2.45 -16.15
N LEU A 180 -7.47 1.48 -17.06
CA LEU A 180 -8.34 0.31 -17.16
C LEU A 180 -7.54 -0.93 -16.75
N LEU A 181 -7.92 -1.52 -15.63
CA LEU A 181 -7.19 -2.58 -14.94
C LEU A 181 -8.00 -3.87 -14.91
N GLU A 182 -7.29 -4.98 -14.75
CA GLU A 182 -7.88 -6.27 -14.40
C GLU A 182 -8.74 -6.18 -13.13
N TYR A 183 -9.91 -6.82 -13.15
CA TYR A 183 -10.74 -6.97 -11.96
C TYR A 183 -10.23 -8.13 -11.09
N THR A 184 -9.72 -7.79 -9.90
CA THR A 184 -9.06 -8.73 -8.98
C THR A 184 -9.96 -9.18 -7.82
N GLY A 185 -11.28 -9.23 -8.05
CA GLY A 185 -12.24 -9.84 -7.13
C GLY A 185 -12.70 -8.95 -5.98
N ILE A 186 -12.91 -9.54 -4.81
CA ILE A 186 -13.54 -8.87 -3.66
C ILE A 186 -12.52 -8.18 -2.76
N PRO A 187 -12.86 -7.06 -2.09
CA PRO A 187 -12.00 -6.44 -1.09
C PRO A 187 -11.68 -7.37 0.10
N LEU A 188 -10.53 -7.15 0.74
CA LEU A 188 -10.12 -7.90 1.94
C LEU A 188 -11.13 -7.77 3.09
N GLU A 189 -11.66 -6.56 3.31
CA GLU A 189 -12.62 -6.26 4.38
C GLU A 189 -13.87 -7.15 4.27
N ASP A 190 -14.42 -7.26 3.06
CA ASP A 190 -15.58 -8.10 2.78
C ASP A 190 -15.29 -9.58 3.07
N TYR A 191 -14.11 -10.07 2.67
CA TYR A 191 -13.70 -11.45 2.97
C TYR A 191 -13.49 -11.69 4.47
N PHE A 192 -12.82 -10.77 5.17
CA PHE A 192 -12.57 -10.87 6.60
C PHE A 192 -13.84 -10.79 7.45
N SER A 193 -14.90 -10.17 6.94
CA SER A 193 -16.19 -10.12 7.62
C SER A 193 -16.87 -11.49 7.74
N CYS A 194 -16.51 -12.46 6.88
CA CYS A 194 -17.22 -13.73 6.77
C CYS A 194 -16.34 -14.98 6.89
N CYS A 195 -15.02 -14.85 6.91
CA CYS A 195 -14.11 -16.00 6.98
C CYS A 195 -13.68 -16.36 8.41
N THR A 196 -13.27 -17.62 8.59
CA THR A 196 -12.77 -18.13 9.87
C THR A 196 -11.46 -17.45 10.27
N LEU A 197 -11.13 -17.51 11.56
CA LEU A 197 -9.85 -17.00 12.06
C LEU A 197 -8.66 -17.65 11.34
N ARG A 198 -8.71 -18.98 11.14
CA ARG A 198 -7.72 -19.68 10.35
C ARG A 198 -7.53 -19.08 8.96
N LYS A 199 -8.62 -18.82 8.23
CA LYS A 199 -8.54 -18.19 6.90
C LYS A 199 -7.97 -16.77 6.96
N LYS A 200 -8.23 -15.99 8.02
CA LYS A 200 -7.58 -14.69 8.22
C LYS A 200 -6.05 -14.84 8.35
N LEU A 201 -5.58 -15.79 9.15
CA LEU A 201 -4.14 -16.05 9.31
C LEU A 201 -3.47 -16.53 8.01
N GLU A 202 -4.11 -17.44 7.28
CA GLU A 202 -3.64 -17.90 5.97
C GLU A 202 -3.55 -16.74 4.96
N VAL A 203 -4.53 -15.84 4.96
CA VAL A 203 -4.49 -14.64 4.12
C VAL A 203 -3.40 -13.66 4.55
N LEU A 204 -3.17 -13.44 5.84
CA LEU A 204 -2.05 -12.63 6.32
C LEU A 204 -0.71 -13.17 5.83
N ILE A 205 -0.50 -14.49 5.89
CA ILE A 205 0.71 -15.14 5.35
C ILE A 205 0.85 -14.83 3.85
N LYS A 206 -0.21 -15.01 3.07
CA LYS A 206 -0.21 -14.75 1.62
C LYS A 206 0.03 -13.28 1.28
N ILE A 207 -0.49 -12.34 2.06
CA ILE A 207 -0.21 -10.90 1.89
C ILE A 207 1.29 -10.62 2.09
N ALA A 208 1.89 -11.17 3.16
CA ALA A 208 3.33 -11.03 3.39
C ALA A 208 4.18 -11.68 2.28
N GLU A 209 3.75 -12.83 1.74
CA GLU A 209 4.39 -13.46 0.58
C GLU A 209 4.32 -12.57 -0.67
N ARG A 210 3.15 -11.96 -0.96
CA ARG A 210 3.00 -11.01 -2.09
C ARG A 210 3.88 -9.77 -1.93
N LEU A 211 3.98 -9.22 -0.72
CA LEU A 211 4.92 -8.13 -0.44
C LEU A 211 6.36 -8.56 -0.69
N GLY A 212 6.76 -9.74 -0.24
CA GLY A 212 8.10 -10.28 -0.51
C GLY A 212 8.39 -10.44 -2.01
N GLU A 213 7.40 -10.86 -2.80
CA GLU A 213 7.51 -10.91 -4.27
C GLU A 213 7.67 -9.51 -4.88
N LEU A 214 6.92 -8.53 -4.37
CA LEU A 214 7.00 -7.13 -4.81
C LEU A 214 8.37 -6.51 -4.47
N HIS A 215 8.88 -6.73 -3.26
CA HIS A 215 10.17 -6.22 -2.80
C HIS A 215 11.34 -6.79 -3.60
N LYS A 216 11.25 -8.05 -4.07
CA LYS A 216 12.24 -8.64 -4.99
C LYS A 216 12.30 -7.94 -6.36
N LYS A 217 11.27 -7.17 -6.73
CA LYS A 217 11.26 -6.29 -7.90
C LYS A 217 11.72 -4.87 -7.58
N ASN A 218 12.28 -4.66 -6.38
CA ASN A 218 12.68 -3.35 -5.85
C ASN A 218 11.53 -2.33 -5.80
N ILE A 219 10.28 -2.78 -5.69
CA ILE A 219 9.11 -1.90 -5.56
C ILE A 219 8.61 -2.00 -4.13
N ILE A 220 8.38 -0.84 -3.50
CA ILE A 220 7.73 -0.71 -2.19
C ILE A 220 6.31 -0.20 -2.41
N HIS A 221 5.32 -0.83 -1.77
CA HIS A 221 3.91 -0.49 -1.98
C HIS A 221 3.52 0.84 -1.33
N ASN A 222 4.04 1.14 -0.13
CA ASN A 222 3.87 2.38 0.64
C ASN A 222 2.44 2.75 1.08
N ASN A 223 1.42 1.98 0.65
CA ASN A 223 0.00 2.23 0.95
C ASN A 223 -0.77 0.95 1.26
N LEU A 224 -0.12 0.00 1.93
CA LEU A 224 -0.74 -1.26 2.31
C LEU A 224 -1.75 -1.06 3.44
N LYS A 225 -3.01 -1.46 3.21
CA LYS A 225 -4.12 -1.43 4.18
C LYS A 225 -5.29 -2.25 3.62
N PRO A 226 -6.34 -2.55 4.39
CA PRO A 226 -7.36 -3.50 3.96
C PRO A 226 -8.01 -3.18 2.59
N HIS A 227 -8.33 -1.91 2.32
CA HIS A 227 -8.91 -1.50 1.05
C HIS A 227 -7.94 -1.47 -0.15
N SER A 228 -6.63 -1.69 0.08
CA SER A 228 -5.60 -1.82 -0.96
C SER A 228 -5.31 -3.28 -1.31
N ILE A 229 -6.14 -4.21 -0.80
CA ILE A 229 -5.97 -5.65 -0.96
C ILE A 229 -7.29 -6.24 -1.46
N THR A 230 -7.20 -7.06 -2.50
CA THR A 230 -8.34 -7.77 -3.09
C THR A 230 -8.02 -9.25 -3.25
N LEU A 231 -9.07 -10.06 -3.38
CA LEU A 231 -8.97 -11.50 -3.44
C LEU A 231 -9.75 -12.05 -4.63
N THR A 232 -9.08 -12.90 -5.40
CA THR A 232 -9.73 -13.89 -6.27
C THR A 232 -9.59 -15.27 -5.65
N PHE A 233 -10.19 -16.28 -6.29
CA PHE A 233 -10.21 -17.65 -5.74
C PHE A 233 -9.90 -18.67 -6.84
N GLN A 234 -9.02 -19.62 -6.51
CA GLN A 234 -8.85 -20.85 -7.26
C GLN A 234 -9.41 -22.01 -6.42
N GLY A 235 -10.65 -22.39 -6.71
CA GLY A 235 -11.40 -23.27 -5.81
C GLY A 235 -11.72 -22.53 -4.51
N GLU A 236 -11.30 -23.10 -3.38
CA GLU A 236 -11.40 -22.46 -2.05
C GLU A 236 -10.15 -21.66 -1.67
N GLU A 237 -9.10 -21.71 -2.50
CA GLU A 237 -7.83 -21.09 -2.17
C GLU A 237 -7.84 -19.61 -2.55
N PRO A 238 -7.64 -18.69 -1.57
CA PRO A 238 -7.56 -17.27 -1.87
C PRO A 238 -6.26 -16.91 -2.59
N ILE A 239 -6.39 -16.13 -3.65
CA ILE A 239 -5.30 -15.50 -4.38
C ILE A 239 -5.32 -14.01 -4.05
N ILE A 240 -4.21 -13.51 -3.49
CA ILE A 240 -4.08 -12.14 -3.01
C ILE A 240 -3.56 -11.23 -4.11
N HIS A 241 -4.23 -10.10 -4.27
CA HIS A 241 -3.86 -9.04 -5.19
C HIS A 241 -3.66 -7.73 -4.42
N LEU A 242 -2.48 -7.13 -4.58
CA LEU A 242 -2.20 -5.79 -4.07
C LEU A 242 -2.63 -4.78 -5.13
N ILE A 243 -3.32 -3.71 -4.71
CA ILE A 243 -3.86 -2.67 -5.59
C ILE A 243 -3.55 -1.29 -5.01
N ASP A 244 -3.80 -0.21 -5.79
CA ASP A 244 -3.60 1.18 -5.35
C ASP A 244 -2.10 1.53 -5.19
N TYR A 245 -1.38 1.44 -6.32
CA TYR A 245 0.06 1.73 -6.45
C TYR A 245 0.38 3.22 -6.65
N ARG A 246 -0.54 4.15 -6.35
CA ARG A 246 -0.36 5.61 -6.57
C ARG A 246 0.87 6.21 -5.93
N VAL A 247 1.35 5.56 -4.88
CA VAL A 247 2.49 5.99 -4.06
C VAL A 247 3.56 4.91 -3.98
N ALA A 248 3.47 3.90 -4.85
CA ALA A 248 4.50 2.90 -4.94
C ALA A 248 5.77 3.53 -5.50
N SER A 249 6.92 3.09 -5.02
CA SER A 249 8.21 3.64 -5.39
C SER A 249 9.26 2.56 -5.51
N GLU A 250 10.34 2.86 -6.21
CA GLU A 250 11.53 2.02 -6.14
C GLU A 250 12.18 2.11 -4.74
N THR A 251 12.76 1.00 -4.29
CA THR A 251 13.51 0.93 -3.03
C THR A 251 14.63 1.96 -3.00
N GLY A 252 14.74 2.73 -1.91
CA GLY A 252 15.85 3.67 -1.75
C GLY A 252 15.66 5.02 -2.46
N CYS A 253 14.62 5.19 -3.28
CA CYS A 253 14.35 6.44 -3.95
C CYS A 253 13.62 7.42 -3.04
N LEU A 254 14.17 8.62 -2.87
CA LEU A 254 13.43 9.74 -2.29
C LEU A 254 12.33 10.14 -3.26
N GLU A 255 11.08 9.87 -2.88
CA GLU A 255 9.94 10.35 -3.65
C GLU A 255 9.92 11.89 -3.63
N LYS A 256 10.03 12.47 -4.82
CA LYS A 256 9.72 13.88 -5.03
C LYS A 256 8.19 14.00 -5.02
N GLY A 257 7.64 14.92 -4.23
CA GLY A 257 6.27 15.39 -4.46
C GLY A 257 5.10 14.60 -3.87
N ASN A 258 5.29 13.51 -3.13
CA ASN A 258 4.13 12.65 -2.85
C ASN A 258 3.02 13.28 -1.96
N SER A 259 1.76 13.08 -2.37
CA SER A 259 0.57 13.65 -1.70
C SER A 259 0.26 13.00 -0.34
N LEU A 260 0.71 11.75 -0.11
CA LEU A 260 0.60 11.09 1.20
C LEU A 260 1.48 11.77 2.27
N ARG A 261 2.69 12.22 1.91
CA ARG A 261 3.59 12.97 2.81
C ARG A 261 2.98 14.28 3.30
N ARG A 262 2.13 14.89 2.47
CA ARG A 262 1.42 16.15 2.76
C ARG A 262 0.02 15.94 3.34
N CYS A 263 -0.39 14.69 3.54
CA CYS A 263 -1.70 14.39 4.10
C CYS A 263 -1.68 14.69 5.60
N LYS A 264 -2.53 15.62 6.05
CA LYS A 264 -2.58 16.04 7.47
C LYS A 264 -2.86 14.87 8.42
N ASN A 265 -3.55 13.83 7.95
CA ASN A 265 -3.85 12.60 8.66
C ASN A 265 -3.58 11.40 7.76
N PRO A 266 -2.34 10.88 7.71
CA PRO A 266 -2.00 9.77 6.82
C PRO A 266 -2.58 8.41 7.28
N GLY A 267 -3.16 8.36 8.49
CA GLY A 267 -3.64 7.13 9.12
C GLY A 267 -2.53 6.38 9.83
N TYR A 268 -2.91 5.50 10.77
CA TYR A 268 -1.98 4.72 11.56
C TYR A 268 -1.23 3.65 10.75
N TRP A 269 -1.68 3.36 9.52
CA TRP A 269 -1.02 2.46 8.59
C TRP A 269 0.32 2.99 8.06
N LEU A 270 0.49 4.32 8.02
CA LEU A 270 1.67 4.93 7.43
C LEU A 270 2.88 4.79 8.35
N ALA A 271 3.95 4.16 7.86
CA ALA A 271 5.17 4.04 8.63
C ALA A 271 5.74 5.42 9.01
N PRO A 272 6.17 5.61 10.27
CA PRO A 272 6.53 6.93 10.80
C PRO A 272 7.72 7.55 10.09
N GLU A 273 8.72 6.75 9.69
CA GLU A 273 9.88 7.23 8.93
C GLU A 273 9.48 7.73 7.55
N PHE A 274 8.54 7.04 6.89
CA PHE A 274 8.07 7.42 5.56
C PHE A 274 7.15 8.64 5.62
N GLY A 275 6.28 8.72 6.63
CA GLY A 275 5.45 9.90 6.90
C GLY A 275 6.23 11.17 7.23
N LYS A 276 7.43 11.04 7.81
CA LYS A 276 8.38 12.15 8.03
C LYS A 276 9.19 12.52 6.78
N GLY A 277 8.89 11.91 5.63
CA GLY A 277 9.59 12.16 4.38
C GLY A 277 10.88 11.35 4.21
N GLY A 278 11.10 10.34 5.04
CA GLY A 278 12.21 9.39 4.90
C GLY A 278 12.14 8.58 3.62
N VAL A 279 13.19 7.79 3.39
CA VAL A 279 13.32 6.93 2.22
C VAL A 279 12.49 5.65 2.44
N PRO A 280 11.57 5.31 1.52
CA PRO A 280 10.82 4.06 1.61
C PRO A 280 11.74 2.86 1.44
N SER A 281 11.43 1.79 2.16
CA SER A 281 12.14 0.50 2.10
C SER A 281 11.15 -0.64 2.36
N PRO A 282 11.56 -1.91 2.20
CA PRO A 282 10.69 -3.05 2.54
C PRO A 282 10.08 -2.97 3.94
N THR A 283 10.81 -2.38 4.89
CA THR A 283 10.37 -2.21 6.28
C THR A 283 9.17 -1.24 6.43
N THR A 284 8.94 -0.35 5.46
CA THR A 284 7.78 0.54 5.41
C THR A 284 6.49 -0.24 5.18
N ASP A 285 6.52 -1.22 4.28
CA ASP A 285 5.40 -2.14 4.07
C ASP A 285 5.25 -3.11 5.24
N THR A 286 6.36 -3.56 5.86
CA THR A 286 6.32 -4.39 7.07
C THR A 286 5.59 -3.70 8.23
N TYR A 287 5.81 -2.39 8.41
CA TYR A 287 5.07 -1.61 9.42
C TYR A 287 3.56 -1.59 9.11
N SER A 288 3.21 -1.35 7.86
CA SER A 288 1.81 -1.35 7.41
C SER A 288 1.16 -2.73 7.60
N PHE A 289 1.91 -3.81 7.32
CA PHE A 289 1.48 -5.18 7.53
C PHE A 289 1.22 -5.49 9.01
N ALA A 290 2.02 -4.95 9.92
CA ALA A 290 1.81 -5.09 11.37
C ALA A 290 0.40 -4.65 11.79
N HIS A 291 -0.13 -3.60 11.17
CA HIS A 291 -1.47 -3.12 11.47
C HIS A 291 -2.57 -4.07 10.95
N LEU A 292 -2.32 -4.86 9.89
CA LEU A 292 -3.25 -5.93 9.47
C LEU A 292 -3.29 -7.04 10.52
N VAL A 293 -2.13 -7.36 11.10
CA VAL A 293 -2.02 -8.32 12.21
C VAL A 293 -2.75 -7.79 13.45
N ILE A 294 -2.61 -6.50 13.77
CA ILE A 294 -3.33 -5.85 14.89
C ILE A 294 -4.84 -5.91 14.68
N ASP A 295 -5.32 -5.63 13.48
CA ASP A 295 -6.76 -5.68 13.17
C ASP A 295 -7.33 -7.08 13.36
N VAL A 296 -6.62 -8.12 12.89
CA VAL A 296 -7.01 -9.51 13.11
C VAL A 296 -6.95 -9.85 14.60
N LYS A 297 -5.89 -9.48 15.31
CA LYS A 297 -5.74 -9.68 16.76
C LYS A 297 -6.91 -9.08 17.56
N ASN A 298 -7.36 -7.87 17.21
CA ASN A 298 -8.45 -7.18 17.90
C ASN A 298 -9.83 -7.85 17.68
N GLN A 299 -9.94 -8.77 16.73
CA GLN A 299 -11.17 -9.53 16.43
C GLN A 299 -11.16 -10.94 17.05
N ILE A 300 -10.14 -11.30 17.83
CA ILE A 300 -9.95 -12.64 18.40
C ILE A 300 -10.27 -12.63 19.89
N PHE A 301 -11.02 -13.64 20.34
CA PHE A 301 -11.28 -13.90 21.77
C PHE A 301 -10.38 -14.99 22.38
N HIS A 302 -9.55 -15.67 21.58
CA HIS A 302 -8.60 -16.68 22.04
C HIS A 302 -7.36 -16.04 22.70
N PRO A 303 -7.15 -16.13 24.04
CA PRO A 303 -6.13 -15.34 24.73
C PRO A 303 -4.69 -15.63 24.29
N LEU A 304 -4.31 -16.91 24.17
CA LEU A 304 -2.95 -17.28 23.73
C LEU A 304 -2.65 -16.76 22.31
N LEU A 305 -3.55 -16.99 21.36
CA LEU A 305 -3.38 -16.53 19.99
C LEU A 305 -3.37 -14.99 19.89
N GLN A 306 -4.19 -14.31 20.69
CA GLN A 306 -4.16 -12.85 20.80
C GLN A 306 -2.78 -12.36 21.25
N GLU A 307 -2.17 -13.02 22.24
CA GLU A 307 -0.83 -12.70 22.74
C GLU A 307 0.26 -13.02 21.70
N CYS A 308 0.17 -14.15 21.01
CA CYS A 308 1.04 -14.50 19.90
C CYS A 308 1.05 -13.43 18.80
N LEU A 309 -0.13 -12.97 18.37
CA LEU A 309 -0.25 -11.90 17.37
C LEU A 309 0.18 -10.54 17.91
N ARG A 310 0.01 -10.27 19.21
CA ARG A 310 0.54 -9.07 19.87
C ARG A 310 2.07 -9.01 19.75
N MET A 311 2.75 -10.13 19.99
CA MET A 311 4.21 -10.21 19.85
C MET A 311 4.65 -9.99 18.39
N VAL A 312 3.98 -10.63 17.43
CA VAL A 312 4.26 -10.42 16.00
C VAL A 312 4.07 -8.97 15.59
N ALA A 313 2.95 -8.35 15.98
CA ALA A 313 2.70 -6.94 15.72
C ALA A 313 3.78 -6.04 16.34
N GLY A 314 4.14 -6.27 17.61
CA GLY A 314 5.18 -5.51 18.31
C GLY A 314 6.55 -5.60 17.64
N ALA A 315 6.90 -6.77 17.12
CA ALA A 315 8.15 -6.98 16.39
C ALA A 315 8.17 -6.30 15.01
N THR A 316 7.03 -5.91 14.45
CA THR A 316 6.91 -5.38 13.09
C THR A 316 6.53 -3.90 13.02
N CYS A 317 5.86 -3.35 14.04
CA CYS A 317 5.45 -1.94 14.09
C CYS A 317 6.43 -1.02 14.86
N GLY A 318 7.68 -1.44 15.08
CA GLY A 318 8.69 -0.64 15.77
C GLY A 318 8.97 0.71 15.09
N LEU A 319 9.24 1.76 15.89
CA LEU A 319 9.55 3.10 15.35
C LEU A 319 10.86 3.13 14.56
N ASN A 320 11.85 2.33 14.96
CA ASN A 320 13.09 2.16 14.20
C ASN A 320 12.90 1.09 13.13
N PRO A 321 12.95 1.43 11.82
CA PRO A 321 12.76 0.45 10.75
C PRO A 321 13.80 -0.68 10.78
N LEU A 322 15.02 -0.43 11.28
CA LEU A 322 16.08 -1.44 11.35
C LEU A 322 15.81 -2.56 12.35
N HIS A 323 14.89 -2.35 13.31
CA HIS A 323 14.56 -3.33 14.34
C HIS A 323 13.30 -4.13 14.00
N ARG A 324 12.64 -3.86 12.87
CA ARG A 324 11.44 -4.59 12.46
C ARG A 324 11.81 -5.98 11.99
N ALA A 325 11.10 -6.99 12.48
CA ALA A 325 11.27 -8.37 12.04
C ALA A 325 11.02 -8.49 10.52
N PRO A 326 11.88 -9.21 9.78
CA PRO A 326 11.72 -9.39 8.34
C PRO A 326 10.52 -10.29 8.03
N LEU A 327 9.85 -10.05 6.89
CA LEU A 327 8.63 -10.77 6.50
C LEU A 327 8.76 -12.31 6.52
N PRO A 328 9.89 -12.94 6.10
CA PRO A 328 10.03 -14.40 6.19
C PRO A 328 9.92 -14.95 7.62
N GLU A 329 10.47 -14.23 8.60
CA GLU A 329 10.38 -14.62 10.02
C GLU A 329 8.94 -14.45 10.53
N VAL A 330 8.31 -13.34 10.19
CA VAL A 330 6.90 -13.05 10.51
C VAL A 330 5.96 -14.11 9.94
N ILE A 331 6.18 -14.53 8.69
CA ILE A 331 5.45 -15.63 8.04
C ILE A 331 5.63 -16.93 8.84
N GLY A 332 6.86 -17.26 9.21
CA GLY A 332 7.17 -18.44 10.02
C GLY A 332 6.41 -18.45 11.36
N LEU A 333 6.39 -17.31 12.05
CA LEU A 333 5.67 -17.14 13.30
C LEU A 333 4.15 -17.32 13.11
N ILE A 334 3.52 -16.58 12.19
CA ILE A 334 2.06 -16.70 11.95
C ILE A 334 1.69 -18.12 11.54
N ARG A 335 2.52 -18.78 10.70
CA ARG A 335 2.28 -20.16 10.25
C ARG A 335 2.32 -21.15 11.43
N SER A 336 3.17 -20.93 12.43
CA SER A 336 3.22 -21.76 13.64
C SER A 336 1.98 -21.63 14.53
N PHE A 337 1.18 -20.57 14.36
CA PHE A 337 -0.05 -20.34 15.12
C PHE A 337 -1.29 -20.96 14.47
N LEU A 338 -1.20 -21.43 13.22
CA LEU A 338 -2.34 -22.01 12.50
C LEU A 338 -3.06 -23.14 13.29
N PRO A 339 -2.36 -24.06 13.99
CA PRO A 339 -3.04 -25.08 14.80
C PRO A 339 -3.87 -24.52 15.98
N LEU A 340 -3.64 -23.27 16.40
CA LEU A 340 -4.40 -22.60 17.47
C LEU A 340 -5.66 -21.89 16.95
N SER A 341 -5.91 -21.95 15.63
CA SER A 341 -6.96 -21.18 14.95
C SER A 341 -8.13 -22.02 14.43
N ASP A 342 -8.09 -23.32 14.73
CA ASP A 342 -9.12 -24.31 14.37
C ASP A 342 -10.35 -24.23 15.29
#